data_AF-A0A1M3LPB4-F1
#
_entry.id   AF-A0A1M3LPB4-F1
#
_cell.length_a   1.000
_cell.length_b   1.000
_cell.length_c   1.000
_cell.angle_alpha   90.00
_cell.angle_beta   90.00
_cell.angle_gamma   90.00
#
_symmetry.space_group_name_H-M   'P 1'
#
loop_
_entity.id
_entity.type
_entity.pdbx_description
1 polymer ?
#
loop_
_entity_poly.entity_id
_entity_poly.type
_entity_poly.pdbx_seq_one_letter_code
_entity_poly.pdbx_strand_id
1 'polypeptide(L)'
;MPRAAKPAETTLDDNVEELSTVAPGDAPADTTDPTEHASTVVPQPSAEALKQGTVNGVLPVEPATTAPAAAVDAKDHRVEEYDAVKPDGSKVRIKHNIDLGTTEIVK
;
A
#
# COMPACT_ATOMS: atom_id res chain seq x y z
N MET A 1 -14.16 -4.34 -24.06
CA MET A 1 -12.76 -3.94 -23.80
C MET A 1 -12.19 -4.90 -22.77
N PRO A 2 -11.15 -5.70 -23.07
CA PRO A 2 -10.52 -6.53 -22.06
C PRO A 2 -9.88 -5.64 -21.00
N ARG A 3 -10.23 -5.88 -19.72
CA ARG A 3 -9.66 -5.19 -18.55
C ARG A 3 -8.18 -5.52 -18.51
N ALA A 4 -7.32 -4.53 -18.72
CA ALA A 4 -5.87 -4.69 -18.55
C ALA A 4 -5.62 -5.33 -17.17
N ALA A 5 -4.90 -6.44 -17.15
CA ALA A 5 -4.49 -7.07 -15.91
C ALA A 5 -3.72 -6.03 -15.10
N LYS A 6 -4.12 -5.81 -13.84
CA LYS A 6 -3.36 -4.93 -12.96
C LYS A 6 -1.96 -5.52 -12.80
N PRO A 7 -0.89 -4.74 -13.01
CA PRO A 7 0.45 -5.09 -12.54
C PRO A 7 0.35 -5.54 -11.08
N ALA A 8 1.07 -6.62 -10.73
CA ALA A 8 1.11 -7.11 -9.36
C ALA A 8 1.91 -6.19 -8.43
N GLU A 9 2.81 -5.39 -9.02
CA GLU A 9 3.69 -4.44 -8.36
C GLU A 9 3.73 -3.16 -9.19
N THR A 10 3.72 -2.01 -8.51
CA THR A 10 3.91 -0.68 -9.09
C THR A 10 5.07 0.01 -8.38
N THR A 11 5.92 0.66 -9.17
CA THR A 11 7.17 1.30 -8.74
C THR A 11 7.26 2.73 -9.29
N LEU A 12 8.05 3.59 -8.64
CA LEU A 12 8.24 4.97 -9.07
C LEU A 12 9.09 5.09 -10.35
N ASP A 13 8.65 5.95 -11.29
CA ASP A 13 9.38 6.27 -12.52
C ASP A 13 10.50 7.30 -12.27
N ASP A 14 11.67 7.12 -12.89
CA ASP A 14 12.84 8.00 -12.75
C ASP A 14 12.94 9.11 -13.81
N ASN A 15 11.95 9.22 -14.71
CA ASN A 15 11.94 10.15 -15.83
C ASN A 15 10.75 11.12 -15.79
N VAL A 16 11.04 12.43 -15.88
CA VAL A 16 10.04 13.53 -15.91
C VAL A 16 9.67 14.00 -17.32
N GLU A 17 10.40 13.54 -18.33
CA GLU A 17 10.17 13.90 -19.74
C GLU A 17 9.14 12.99 -20.42
N GLU A 18 8.94 11.81 -19.86
CA GLU A 18 8.05 10.77 -20.34
C GLU A 18 6.75 10.69 -19.53
N LEU A 19 5.83 9.88 -20.02
CA LEU A 19 4.60 9.56 -19.31
C LEU A 19 4.91 8.62 -18.17
N SER A 20 4.23 8.81 -17.04
CA SER A 20 4.36 7.88 -15.92
C SER A 20 3.78 6.51 -16.31
N THR A 21 4.54 5.45 -16.04
CA THR A 21 4.19 4.06 -16.36
C THR A 21 3.49 3.37 -15.19
N VAL A 22 2.35 3.92 -14.80
CA VAL A 22 1.54 3.38 -13.68
C VAL A 22 0.47 2.39 -14.13
N ALA A 23 0.08 1.51 -13.20
CA ALA A 23 -1.07 0.64 -13.39
C ALA A 23 -2.36 1.44 -13.65
N PRO A 24 -3.33 0.88 -14.38
CA PRO A 24 -4.63 1.52 -14.53
C PRO A 24 -5.32 1.78 -13.19
N GLY A 25 -5.49 3.06 -12.85
CA GLY A 25 -6.11 3.51 -11.60
C GLY A 25 -5.12 3.97 -10.52
N ASP A 26 -3.82 3.81 -10.75
CA ASP A 26 -2.76 4.26 -9.86
C ASP A 26 -2.25 5.64 -10.31
N ALA A 27 -1.91 6.50 -9.36
CA ALA A 27 -1.29 7.80 -9.57
C ALA A 27 0.25 7.67 -9.67
N PRO A 28 0.96 8.66 -10.23
CA PRO A 28 2.43 8.63 -10.41
C PRO A 28 3.28 8.41 -9.14
N ALA A 29 2.69 8.54 -7.95
CA ALA A 29 3.36 8.30 -6.67
C ALA A 29 2.87 7.02 -5.97
N ASP A 30 1.95 6.27 -6.58
CA ASP A 30 1.43 5.03 -6.01
C ASP A 30 2.44 3.91 -6.25
N THR A 31 3.05 3.46 -5.16
CA THR A 31 4.00 2.35 -5.12
C THR A 31 3.51 1.29 -4.14
N THR A 32 3.74 0.03 -4.49
CA THR A 32 3.51 -1.11 -3.58
C THR A 32 4.70 -1.37 -2.65
N ASP A 33 5.86 -0.73 -2.89
CA ASP A 33 7.04 -0.86 -2.03
C ASP A 33 7.00 0.18 -0.89
N PRO A 34 6.92 -0.25 0.39
CA PRO A 34 6.89 0.66 1.52
C PRO A 34 8.21 1.42 1.77
N THR A 35 9.27 1.09 1.04
CA THR A 35 10.58 1.75 1.12
C THR A 35 10.81 2.79 0.03
N GLU A 36 9.97 2.81 -1.00
CA GLU A 36 10.04 3.81 -2.07
C GLU A 36 9.48 5.15 -1.59
N HIS A 37 10.21 6.22 -1.90
CA HIS A 37 9.86 7.58 -1.55
C HIS A 37 9.79 8.44 -2.81
N ALA A 38 8.71 9.20 -2.92
CA ALA A 38 8.45 10.11 -4.02
C ALA A 38 8.62 11.56 -3.58
N SER A 39 9.22 12.39 -4.43
CA SER A 39 9.18 13.85 -4.29
C SER A 39 8.58 14.49 -5.53
N THR A 40 7.82 15.55 -5.31
CA THR A 40 7.30 16.38 -6.39
C THR A 40 8.44 17.20 -7.00
N VAL A 41 8.45 17.28 -8.32
CA VAL A 41 9.37 18.11 -9.11
C VAL A 41 8.61 18.91 -10.14
N VAL A 42 9.23 19.96 -10.67
CA VAL A 42 8.67 20.71 -11.81
C VAL A 42 8.75 19.80 -13.04
N PRO A 43 7.62 19.39 -13.65
CA PRO A 43 7.63 18.50 -14.80
C PRO A 43 8.37 19.14 -16.00
N GLN A 44 9.15 18.35 -16.73
CA GLN A 44 9.83 18.77 -17.96
C GLN A 44 9.35 17.91 -19.14
N PRO A 45 8.04 17.91 -19.47
CA PRO A 45 7.46 16.95 -20.39
C PRO A 45 7.94 17.15 -21.82
N SER A 46 8.20 16.04 -22.51
CA SER A 46 8.42 16.03 -23.95
C SER A 46 7.16 16.46 -24.73
N ALA A 47 7.33 16.82 -26.00
CA ALA A 47 6.22 17.15 -26.88
C ALA A 47 5.22 15.99 -27.06
N GLU A 48 5.65 14.75 -26.85
CA GLU A 48 4.78 13.57 -26.91
C GLU A 48 3.97 13.38 -25.63
N ALA A 49 4.59 13.59 -24.46
CA ALA A 49 3.88 13.57 -23.17
C ALA A 49 2.81 14.68 -23.11
N LEU A 50 3.13 15.88 -23.58
CA LEU A 50 2.18 16.99 -23.68
C LEU A 50 0.96 16.67 -24.56
N LYS A 51 1.14 15.92 -25.65
CA LYS A 51 0.04 15.51 -26.54
C LYS A 51 -0.93 14.53 -25.88
N GLN A 52 -0.46 13.73 -24.92
CA GLN A 52 -1.29 12.76 -24.21
C GLN A 52 -1.99 13.36 -22.97
N GLY A 53 -1.64 14.58 -22.58
CA GLY A 53 -2.32 15.35 -21.54
C GLY A 53 -1.98 14.93 -20.10
N THR A 54 -1.03 14.02 -19.93
CA THR A 54 -0.49 13.57 -18.66
C THR A 54 1.03 13.74 -18.67
N VAL A 55 1.59 14.16 -17.52
CA VAL A 55 3.03 14.39 -17.38
C VAL A 55 3.48 13.80 -16.06
N ASN A 56 4.67 13.20 -16.01
CA ASN A 56 5.24 12.77 -14.74
C ASN A 56 5.79 13.99 -13.99
N GLY A 57 5.31 14.20 -12.76
CA GLY A 57 5.76 15.27 -11.85
C GLY A 57 6.40 14.73 -10.57
N VAL A 58 6.69 13.43 -10.54
CA VAL A 58 7.18 12.71 -9.38
C VAL A 58 8.47 12.01 -9.76
N LEU A 59 9.48 12.11 -8.90
CA LEU A 59 10.71 11.34 -9.02
C LEU A 59 10.95 10.54 -7.74
N PRO A 60 11.57 9.35 -7.85
CA PRO A 60 12.09 8.64 -6.70
C PRO A 60 13.17 9.51 -6.05
N VAL A 61 13.11 9.60 -4.74
CA VAL A 61 14.19 10.15 -3.91
C VAL A 61 14.82 9.02 -3.10
N GLU A 62 15.95 9.30 -2.46
CA GLU A 62 16.60 8.29 -1.62
C GLU A 62 15.58 7.68 -0.65
N PRO A 63 15.52 6.33 -0.60
CA PRO A 63 14.56 5.64 0.25
C PRO A 63 14.79 6.05 1.71
N ALA A 64 13.74 5.99 2.53
CA ALA A 64 13.92 6.19 3.95
C ALA A 64 15.05 5.28 4.47
N THR A 65 16.08 5.90 5.05
CA THR A 65 17.20 5.19 5.67
C THR A 65 16.76 4.36 6.88
N THR A 66 15.58 4.64 7.40
CA THR A 66 14.88 3.82 8.38
C THR A 66 14.10 2.73 7.67
N ALA A 67 14.60 1.50 7.78
CA ALA A 67 13.81 0.32 7.46
C ALA A 67 12.43 0.41 8.16
N PRO A 68 11.35 -0.11 7.54
CA PRO A 68 10.06 -0.21 8.18
C PRO A 68 10.21 -0.82 9.57
N ALA A 69 9.45 -0.31 10.55
CA ALA A 69 9.45 -0.88 11.88
C ALA A 69 9.20 -2.39 11.76
N ALA A 70 10.08 -3.20 12.35
CA ALA A 70 9.94 -4.64 12.33
C ALA A 70 8.56 -5.01 12.89
N ALA A 71 7.96 -6.07 12.33
CA ALA A 71 6.74 -6.62 12.87
C ALA A 71 6.92 -6.88 14.38
N VAL A 72 5.98 -6.40 15.18
CA VAL A 72 5.96 -6.61 16.63
C VAL A 72 5.75 -8.11 16.88
N ASP A 73 6.49 -8.69 17.84
CA ASP A 73 6.30 -10.08 18.22
C ASP A 73 4.85 -10.32 18.68
N ALA A 74 4.29 -11.48 18.37
CA ALA A 74 2.89 -11.79 18.69
C ALA A 74 2.55 -11.68 20.19
N LYS A 75 3.54 -11.84 21.07
CA LYS A 75 3.43 -11.73 22.53
C LYS A 75 3.29 -10.29 23.02
N ASP A 76 3.75 -9.32 22.22
CA ASP A 76 3.80 -7.91 22.56
C ASP A 76 2.57 -7.16 22.04
N HIS A 77 1.70 -7.84 21.28
CA HIS A 77 0.42 -7.29 20.87
C HIS A 77 -0.56 -7.17 22.04
N ARG A 78 -1.31 -6.06 22.03
CA ARG A 78 -2.45 -5.87 22.95
C ARG A 78 -3.60 -6.76 22.49
N VAL A 79 -3.93 -7.74 23.31
CA VAL A 79 -4.98 -8.71 23.05
C VAL A 79 -6.09 -8.61 24.09
N GLU A 80 -7.33 -8.67 23.62
CA GLU A 80 -8.53 -8.75 24.46
C GLU A 80 -9.15 -10.14 24.29
N GLU A 81 -9.44 -10.82 25.40
CA GLU A 81 -10.15 -12.09 25.39
C GLU A 81 -11.51 -11.95 26.07
N TYR A 82 -12.57 -12.32 25.35
CA TYR A 82 -13.93 -12.27 25.89
C TYR A 82 -14.78 -13.45 25.40
N ASP A 83 -15.77 -13.83 26.20
CA ASP A 83 -16.72 -14.87 25.83
C ASP A 83 -17.90 -14.24 25.08
N ALA A 84 -18.25 -14.81 23.93
CA ALA A 84 -19.41 -14.42 23.13
C ALA A 84 -20.36 -15.61 22.95
N VAL A 85 -21.65 -15.32 22.84
CA VAL A 85 -22.68 -16.35 22.59
C VAL A 85 -22.94 -16.41 21.09
N LYS A 86 -22.82 -17.60 20.51
CA LYS A 86 -23.19 -17.87 19.12
C LYS A 86 -24.71 -17.79 18.93
N PRO A 87 -25.18 -17.66 17.68
CA PRO A 87 -26.60 -17.78 17.36
C PRO A 87 -27.23 -19.12 17.79
N ASP A 88 -26.42 -20.19 17.89
CA ASP A 88 -26.85 -21.52 18.37
C ASP A 88 -26.96 -21.63 19.90
N GLY A 89 -26.64 -20.56 20.65
CA GLY A 89 -26.67 -20.52 22.11
C GLY A 89 -25.41 -21.04 22.81
N SER A 90 -24.43 -21.59 22.08
CA SER A 90 -23.15 -22.01 22.66
C SER A 90 -22.22 -20.81 22.90
N LYS A 91 -21.38 -20.89 23.94
CA LYS A 91 -20.35 -19.87 24.20
C LYS A 91 -19.08 -20.18 23.41
N VAL A 92 -18.47 -19.15 22.85
CA VAL A 92 -17.12 -19.18 22.27
C VAL A 92 -16.25 -18.14 22.92
N ARG A 93 -14.98 -18.49 23.11
CA ARG A 93 -13.97 -17.52 23.54
C ARG A 93 -13.37 -16.87 22.30
N ILE A 94 -13.37 -15.54 22.29
CA ILE A 94 -12.85 -14.73 21.21
C ILE A 94 -11.57 -14.05 21.70
N LYS A 95 -10.53 -14.10 20.88
CA LYS A 95 -9.31 -13.30 21.04
C LYS A 95 -9.30 -12.24 19.96
N HIS A 96 -9.35 -10.98 20.38
CA HIS A 96 -9.25 -9.81 19.52
C HIS A 96 -7.88 -9.16 19.69
N ASN A 97 -7.11 -9.06 18.61
CA ASN A 97 -5.86 -8.31 18.60
C ASN A 97 -6.15 -6.85 18.25
N ILE A 98 -5.97 -5.96 19.22
CA ILE A 98 -6.29 -4.53 19.09
C ILE A 98 -5.35 -3.84 18.09
N ASP A 99 -4.10 -4.30 18.00
CA ASP A 99 -3.08 -3.65 17.16
C ASP A 99 -3.23 -4.05 15.68
N LEU A 100 -3.67 -5.29 15.40
CA LEU A 100 -3.85 -5.79 14.04
C LEU A 100 -5.31 -5.75 13.56
N GLY A 101 -6.27 -5.54 14.47
CA GLY A 101 -7.71 -5.63 14.17
C GLY A 101 -8.20 -7.04 13.85
N THR A 102 -7.37 -8.07 14.04
CA THR A 102 -7.70 -9.47 13.75
C THR A 102 -8.43 -10.11 14.91
N THR A 103 -9.43 -10.93 14.60
CA THR A 103 -10.25 -11.64 15.60
C THR A 103 -10.23 -13.13 15.33
N GLU A 104 -9.91 -13.92 16.36
CA GLU A 104 -9.83 -15.38 16.29
C GLU A 104 -10.71 -16.02 17.36
N ILE A 105 -11.26 -17.20 17.03
CA ILE A 105 -11.99 -18.01 18.00
C ILE A 105 -10.98 -18.94 18.67
N VAL A 106 -10.80 -18.78 19.97
CA VAL A 106 -9.97 -19.66 20.79
C VAL A 106 -10.84 -20.84 21.24
N LYS A 107 -10.38 -22.07 20.96
CA LYS A 107 -11.07 -23.31 21.36
C LYS A 107 -10.98 -23.56 22.86
#